data_AF-A0A3M1RTK6-F1
#
_entry.id   AF-A0A3M1RTK6-F1
#
_cell.length_a   1.000
_cell.length_b   1.000
_cell.length_c   1.000
_cell.angle_alpha   90.00
_cell.angle_beta   90.00
_cell.angle_gamma   90.00
#
_symmetry.space_group_name_H-M   'P 1'
#
loop_
_entity.id
_entity.type
_entity.pdbx_description
1 polymer ?
#
loop_
_entity_poly.entity_id
_entity_poly.type
_entity_poly.pdbx_seq_one_letter_code
_entity_poly.pdbx_strand_id
1 'polypeptide(L)' 'MSTAQISRQALDEIDDALNRYRELCATRVADGHLAPNTEKTYMLHATNFVRWLHGEFDPGTRSRP' A
#
# COMPACT_ATOMS: atom_id res chain seq x y z
N MET A 1 -3.24 -21.57 12.74
CA MET A 1 -3.67 -21.36 11.35
C MET A 1 -2.42 -21.36 10.49
N SER A 2 -2.30 -22.29 9.54
CA SER A 2 -1.21 -22.25 8.56
C SER A 2 -1.51 -21.12 7.59
N THR A 3 -0.91 -19.95 7.80
CA THR A 3 -0.92 -18.87 6.81
C THR A 3 -0.15 -19.38 5.61
N ALA A 4 -0.80 -19.47 4.45
CA ALA A 4 -0.08 -19.70 3.21
C ALA A 4 1.06 -18.68 3.15
N GLN A 5 2.30 -19.17 3.17
CA GLN A 5 3.47 -18.32 3.10
C GLN A 5 3.46 -17.73 1.68
N ILE A 6 3.23 -16.41 1.59
CA ILE A 6 3.29 -15.70 0.32
C ILE A 6 4.72 -15.91 -0.21
N SER A 7 4.83 -16.31 -1.48
CA SER A 7 6.15 -16.49 -2.08
C SER A 7 6.88 -15.15 -2.17
N ARG A 8 8.21 -15.18 -2.13
CA ARG A 8 9.02 -13.97 -2.33
C ARG A 8 8.64 -13.26 -3.64
N GLN A 9 8.47 -14.03 -4.71
CA GLN A 9 8.06 -13.51 -6.00
C GLN A 9 6.72 -12.75 -5.92
N ALA A 10 5.72 -13.29 -5.20
CA ALA A 10 4.44 -12.61 -5.05
C ALA A 10 4.56 -11.34 -4.21
N LEU A 11 5.44 -11.30 -3.21
CA LEU A 11 5.75 -10.08 -2.46
C LEU A 11 6.41 -9.02 -3.37
N ASP A 12 7.40 -9.42 -4.16
CA ASP A 12 8.08 -8.52 -5.09
C ASP A 12 7.09 -7.92 -6.12
N GLU A 13 6.19 -8.74 -6.68
CA GLU A 13 5.14 -8.29 -7.62
C GLU A 13 4.16 -7.28 -6.97
N ILE A 14 3.88 -7.45 -5.68
CA ILE A 14 3.01 -6.54 -4.91
C ILE A 14 3.73 -5.22 -4.61
N ASP A 15 5.02 -5.25 -4.27
CA ASP A 15 5.82 -4.05 -4.07
C ASP A 15 5.91 -3.23 -5.37
N ASP A 16 6.14 -3.90 -6.51
CA ASP A 16 6.11 -3.28 -7.84
C ASP A 16 4.72 -2.71 -8.19
N ALA A 17 3.65 -3.38 -7.79
CA ALA A 17 2.29 -2.88 -7.96
C ALA A 17 2.03 -1.62 -7.10
N LEU A 18 2.53 -1.57 -5.86
CA LEU A 18 2.41 -0.41 -4.99
C LEU A 18 3.15 0.80 -5.57
N ASN A 19 4.34 0.59 -6.16
CA ASN A 19 5.10 1.66 -6.82
C ASN A 19 4.35 2.23 -8.04
N ARG A 20 3.83 1.36 -8.92
CA ARG A 20 3.00 1.79 -10.06
C ARG A 20 1.72 2.51 -9.61
N TYR A 21 1.11 2.04 -8.52
CA TYR A 21 -0.08 2.68 -7.97
C TYR A 21 0.22 4.08 -7.43
N ARG A 22 1.37 4.27 -6.76
CA ARG A 22 1.83 5.58 -6.28
C ARG A 22 1.98 6.58 -7.44
N GLU A 23 2.65 6.17 -8.51
CA GLU A 23 2.85 7.01 -9.71
C GLU A 23 1.51 7.37 -10.37
N LEU A 24 0.60 6.40 -10.47
CA LEU A 24 -0.74 6.63 -11.00
C LEU A 24 -1.49 7.66 -10.15
N CYS A 25 -1.51 7.51 -8.83
CA CYS A 25 -2.18 8.46 -7.95
C CYS A 25 -1.59 9.86 -8.05
N ALA A 26 -0.26 9.99 -8.04
CA ALA A 26 0.42 11.28 -8.22
C ALA A 26 0.06 11.94 -9.55
N THR A 27 0.02 11.16 -10.65
CA THR A 27 -0.41 11.64 -11.97
C THR A 27 -1.86 12.12 -11.94
N ARG A 28 -2.77 11.37 -11.32
CA ARG A 28 -4.19 11.77 -11.21
C ARG A 28 -4.39 13.02 -10.34
N VAL A 29 -3.54 13.24 -9.35
CA VAL A 29 -3.52 14.51 -8.59
C VAL A 29 -3.07 15.66 -9.47
N ALA A 30 -1.98 15.48 -10.24
CA ALA A 30 -1.47 16.51 -11.15
C ALA A 30 -2.48 16.89 -12.23
N ASP A 31 -3.22 15.91 -12.76
CA ASP A 31 -4.26 16.13 -13.77
C ASP A 31 -5.57 16.72 -13.20
N GLY A 32 -5.67 16.90 -11.87
CA GLY A 32 -6.88 17.38 -11.20
C GLY A 32 -8.02 16.34 -11.14
N HIS A 33 -7.74 15.07 -11.46
CA HIS A 33 -8.70 13.97 -11.39
C HIS A 33 -8.78 13.32 -10.01
N LEU A 34 -7.83 13.61 -9.11
CA LEU A 34 -7.80 13.10 -7.74
C LEU A 34 -7.48 14.24 -6.77
N ALA A 35 -8.25 14.37 -5.70
CA ALA A 35 -7.94 15.35 -4.66
C ALA A 35 -6.68 14.91 -3.87
N PRO A 36 -5.78 15.84 -3.47
CA PRO A 36 -4.57 15.49 -2.71
C PRO A 36 -4.85 14.74 -1.40
N ASN A 37 -5.97 15.05 -0.72
CA ASN A 37 -6.35 14.32 0.49
C ASN A 37 -6.84 12.90 0.19
N THR A 38 -7.42 12.66 -0.98
CA THR A 38 -7.81 11.30 -1.42
C THR A 38 -6.58 10.46 -1.72
N GLU A 39 -5.58 11.04 -2.41
CA GLU A 39 -4.28 10.38 -2.62
C GLU A 39 -3.65 9.93 -1.30
N LYS A 40 -3.58 10.82 -0.31
CA LYS A 40 -3.01 10.47 1.02
C LYS A 40 -3.70 9.28 1.65
N THR A 41 -5.03 9.24 1.62
CA THR A 41 -5.82 8.13 2.16
C THR A 41 -5.56 6.83 1.40
N TYR A 42 -5.55 6.88 0.07
CA TYR A 42 -5.26 5.71 -0.76
C TYR A 42 -3.86 5.16 -0.51
N MET A 43 -2.86 6.04 -0.48
CA MET A 43 -1.48 5.65 -0.21
C MET A 43 -1.29 5.10 1.20
N LEU A 44 -1.96 5.67 2.21
CA LEU A 44 -1.93 5.16 3.58
C LEU A 44 -2.42 3.72 3.65
N HIS A 45 -3.60 3.43 3.07
CA HIS A 45 -4.19 2.09 3.14
C HIS A 45 -3.43 1.08 2.31
N ALA A 46 -3.01 1.43 1.10
CA ALA A 46 -2.21 0.55 0.24
C ALA A 46 -0.86 0.22 0.89
N THR A 47 -0.18 1.22 1.47
CA THR A 47 1.09 1.02 2.17
C THR A 47 0.92 0.13 3.41
N ASN A 48 -0.12 0.36 4.22
CA ASN A 48 -0.39 -0.47 5.40
C ASN A 48 -0.72 -1.92 5.02
N PHE A 49 -1.44 -2.13 3.92
CA PHE A 49 -1.70 -3.47 3.39
C PHE A 49 -0.40 -4.19 3.03
N VAL A 50 0.49 -3.55 2.27
CA VAL A 50 1.78 -4.14 1.89
C VAL A 50 2.66 -4.40 3.11
N ARG A 51 2.74 -3.45 4.05
CA ARG A 51 3.46 -3.65 5.33
C ARG A 51 2.91 -4.81 6.14
N TRP A 52 1.60 -5.07 6.10
CA TRP A 52 1.01 -6.23 6.76
C TRP A 52 1.48 -7.53 6.12
N LEU A 53 1.57 -7.59 4.79
CA LEU A 53 2.10 -8.76 4.08
C LEU A 53 3.57 -9.04 4.41
N HIS A 54 4.35 -7.98 4.69
CA HIS A 54 5.74 -8.09 5.15
C HIS A 54 5.87 -8.35 6.66
N GLY A 55 4.77 -8.36 7.42
CA GLY A 55 4.79 -8.52 8.88
C GLY A 55 5.28 -7.28 9.65
N GLU A 56 5.34 -6.13 8.99
CA GLU A 56 5.77 -4.83 9.54
C GLU A 56 4.61 -4.00 10.09
N PHE A 57 3.39 -4.50 9.97
CA PHE A 57 2.16 -3.84 10.41
C PHE A 57 1.10 -4.87 10.84
N ASP A 58 0.44 -4.62 11.97
CA ASP A 58 -0.67 -5.43 12.47
C ASP A 58 -2.00 -4.66 12.35
N PRO A 59 -2.94 -5.09 11.49
CA PRO A 59 -4.21 -4.40 11.28
C PRO A 59 -5.00 -4.19 12.57
N GLY A 60 -5.53 -2.98 12.77
CA GLY A 60 -6.31 -2.64 13.97
C GLY A 60 -5.47 -2.17 15.16
N THR A 61 -4.14 -2.31 15.09
CA THR A 61 -3.26 -1.59 16.02
C THR A 61 -3.15 -0.12 15.62
N ARG A 62 -3.22 0.79 16.60
CA ARG A 62 -2.84 2.19 16.36
C ARG A 62 -1.35 2.21 16.07
N SER A 63 -0.93 2.84 14.98
CA SER A 63 0.48 3.18 14.79
C SER A 63 0.95 3.93 16.03
N ARG A 64 1.92 3.37 16.75
CA ARG A 64 2.47 4.02 17.95
C ARG A 64 3.03 5.38 17.55
N PRO A 65 2.72 6.46 18.29
CA PRO A 65 3.25 7.80 17.99
C PRO A 65 4.78 7.85 18.02
#